data_AF-A0A946QMD8-F1
#
_entry.id   AF-A0A946QMD8-F1
#
_cell.length_a   1.000
_cell.length_b   1.000
_cell.length_c   1.000
_cell.angle_alpha   90.00
_cell.angle_beta   90.00
_cell.angle_gamma   90.00
#
_symmetry.space_group_name_H-M   'P 1'
#
loop_
_entity.id
_entity.type
_entity.pdbx_description
1 polymer ?
#
loop_
_entity_poly.entity_id
_entity_poly.type
_entity_poly.pdbx_seq_one_letter_code
_entity_poly.pdbx_strand_id
1 'polypeptide(L)'
;MNEDITPNDDTEHDIPLLIDEELAAKNQATGKELDILCTGGNTTFLDVKSTVSSEIADALSVTSYIIPKGSGLIGTNERKDPREIAIGEYNPPKHKAYFGQVERYAATHAEDTKPRFFAMANAEDIPHYLEKQGKAMELLAAKQDEEGAISPQALDLPLFTMVPAGTAKKSLKKSFFENITQGVTNGIITQKPDDAKRAFETWNDYKQGLETPQLHARPFMGLQMPTDDLIKFLSENADVQVDTIIPTDTPTLEQAQRIHELRIGKMKKPKTAKMLDNPFTIEGRDTTQKVAVVNVQGSARKDAIALLKASQHIDDFNVEVHLVQNGDQMKAVNPDIIVLPGGWHKIQFNNQTELGINDEIVSQIRSGVHVLALCAGSIQTRTAAREDLLNECKSDGCAPGTTFGLGDYSVINNALSNPHHILCKIHTSRDPDEKSVRIFQNIPLSNAPYFDDVNAETIDVIARLSTTSWAESIDEEDGHVVGVKVKQNRGVDPVHMAASFHDKIIFTLFLDEVALWQEEARHNRKKNDLKKGFQERELNL
;
A
#
# COMPACT_ATOMS: atom_id res chain seq x y z
N MET A 1 25.98 16.34 58.44
CA MET A 1 26.17 14.99 57.90
C MET A 1 24.80 14.37 57.74
N ASN A 2 24.32 14.34 56.50
CA ASN A 2 23.49 13.31 55.90
C ASN A 2 23.40 13.70 54.43
N GLU A 3 24.08 12.91 53.62
CA GLU A 3 24.15 13.00 52.16
C GLU A 3 22.85 12.41 51.60
N ASP A 4 22.03 13.23 50.94
CA ASP A 4 21.05 12.74 49.99
C ASP A 4 21.63 12.91 48.59
N ILE A 5 22.09 11.78 48.06
CA ILE A 5 22.62 11.62 46.72
C ILE A 5 21.42 11.63 45.76
N THR A 6 21.21 12.74 45.06
CA THR A 6 20.48 12.75 43.79
C THR A 6 21.28 11.97 42.75
N PRO A 7 20.73 10.92 42.11
CA PRO A 7 21.37 10.38 40.92
C PRO A 7 21.16 11.38 39.78
N ASN A 8 22.26 11.99 39.35
CA ASN A 8 22.39 12.60 38.03
C ASN A 8 22.10 11.53 36.97
N ASP A 9 21.05 11.73 36.16
CA ASP A 9 20.86 11.05 34.87
C ASP A 9 21.58 11.82 33.74
N ASP A 10 22.80 12.30 34.03
CA ASP A 10 23.77 12.70 33.01
C ASP A 10 24.57 11.45 32.64
N THR A 11 23.98 10.62 31.79
CA THR A 11 24.73 9.67 30.99
C THR A 11 24.34 9.87 29.54
N GLU A 12 25.20 10.56 28.80
CA GLU A 12 25.40 10.32 27.37
C GLU A 12 25.70 8.83 27.21
N HIS A 13 24.65 8.04 27.04
CA HIS A 13 24.75 6.71 26.51
C HIS A 13 24.53 6.80 25.01
N ASP A 14 25.58 6.55 24.25
CA ASP A 14 25.44 5.81 22.99
C ASP A 14 24.77 4.48 23.35
N ILE A 15 23.44 4.49 23.52
CA ILE A 15 22.65 3.28 23.69
C ILE A 15 22.76 2.58 22.33
N PRO A 16 23.44 1.42 22.24
CA PRO A 16 23.35 0.61 21.05
C PRO A 16 21.87 0.33 20.85
N LEU A 17 21.35 0.62 19.65
CA LEU A 17 20.03 0.17 19.23
C LEU A 17 20.02 -1.37 19.34
N LEU A 18 19.69 -1.88 20.52
CA LEU A 18 19.33 -3.28 20.71
C LEU A 18 17.97 -3.42 20.04
N ILE A 19 18.03 -3.86 18.80
CA ILE A 19 16.87 -4.19 17.99
C ILE A 19 16.12 -5.30 18.72
N ASP A 20 14.89 -5.02 19.12
CA ASP A 20 13.95 -6.08 19.49
C ASP A 20 13.47 -6.72 18.18
N GLU A 21 14.22 -7.72 17.72
CA GLU A 21 13.96 -8.45 16.48
C GLU A 21 12.56 -9.09 16.48
N GLU A 22 12.06 -9.47 17.66
CA GLU A 22 10.73 -10.05 17.82
C GLU A 22 9.63 -8.99 17.61
N LEU A 23 9.80 -7.79 18.20
CA LEU A 23 8.90 -6.65 17.98
C LEU A 23 8.93 -6.17 16.52
N ALA A 24 10.12 -6.12 15.91
CA ALA A 24 10.31 -5.77 14.51
C ALA A 24 9.57 -6.76 13.58
N ALA A 25 9.74 -8.07 13.80
CA ALA A 25 9.02 -9.11 13.06
C ALA A 25 7.50 -9.02 13.26
N LYS A 26 7.02 -8.76 14.48
CA LYS A 26 5.60 -8.53 14.77
C LYS A 26 5.04 -7.30 14.03
N ASN A 27 5.79 -6.20 13.99
CA ASN A 27 5.38 -4.99 13.26
C ASN A 27 5.29 -5.21 11.75
N GLN A 28 6.21 -5.99 11.18
CA GLN A 28 6.15 -6.35 9.76
C GLN A 28 4.97 -7.30 9.47
N ALA A 29 4.78 -8.32 10.31
CA ALA A 29 3.68 -9.27 10.15
C ALA A 29 2.31 -8.56 10.22
N THR A 30 2.15 -7.56 11.09
CA THR A 30 0.86 -6.87 11.32
C THR A 30 0.38 -5.96 10.17
N GLY A 31 1.12 -5.86 9.06
CA GLY A 31 0.70 -5.09 7.88
C GLY A 31 0.70 -3.58 8.06
N LYS A 32 1.34 -3.08 9.13
CA LYS A 32 1.47 -1.67 9.48
C LYS A 32 2.09 -0.82 8.39
N GLU A 33 3.07 -1.37 7.70
CA GLU A 33 3.72 -0.71 6.57
C GLU A 33 2.71 -0.38 5.46
N LEU A 34 1.76 -1.29 5.17
CA LEU A 34 0.77 -1.08 4.13
C LEU A 34 -0.19 0.07 4.48
N ASP A 35 -0.62 0.19 5.74
CA ASP A 35 -1.47 1.31 6.17
C ASP A 35 -0.78 2.67 5.99
N ILE A 36 0.51 2.77 6.31
CA ILE A 36 1.26 4.01 6.05
C ILE A 36 1.32 4.30 4.55
N LEU A 37 1.62 3.28 3.74
CA LEU A 37 1.73 3.48 2.30
C LEU A 37 0.40 3.97 1.72
N CYS A 38 -0.73 3.46 2.23
CA CYS A 38 -2.08 3.95 1.91
C CYS A 38 -2.33 5.42 2.30
N THR A 39 -1.50 6.02 3.16
CA THR A 39 -1.57 7.45 3.50
C THR A 39 -0.59 8.31 2.70
N GLY A 40 0.17 7.75 1.75
CA GLY A 40 1.20 8.45 0.98
C GLY A 40 0.82 8.71 -0.48
N GLY A 41 1.47 9.71 -1.09
CA GLY A 41 1.36 10.05 -2.51
C GLY A 41 0.35 11.17 -2.78
N ASN A 42 0.81 12.42 -2.66
CA ASN A 42 0.00 13.65 -2.80
C ASN A 42 -1.11 13.83 -1.75
N THR A 43 -0.88 13.27 -0.57
CA THR A 43 -1.82 13.32 0.55
C THR A 43 -1.41 14.38 1.58
N THR A 44 -2.30 14.68 2.52
CA THR A 44 -2.02 15.62 3.61
C THR A 44 -2.37 15.00 4.96
N PHE A 45 -1.54 15.26 5.98
CA PHE A 45 -1.90 15.02 7.37
C PHE A 45 -2.24 16.35 8.03
N LEU A 46 -3.30 16.41 8.83
CA LEU A 46 -3.72 17.64 9.50
C LEU A 46 -3.65 17.52 11.01
N ASP A 47 -3.20 18.59 11.67
CA ASP A 47 -3.32 18.69 13.13
C ASP A 47 -4.78 18.91 13.54
N VAL A 48 -5.24 18.20 14.57
CA VAL A 48 -6.56 18.40 15.21
C VAL A 48 -6.52 19.60 16.15
N LYS A 49 -6.29 20.78 15.56
CA LYS A 49 -6.32 22.08 16.26
C LYS A 49 -7.63 22.84 16.00
N SER A 50 -8.30 22.56 14.89
CA SER A 50 -9.61 23.14 14.52
C SER A 50 -10.41 22.18 13.65
N THR A 51 -11.73 22.32 13.65
CA THR A 51 -12.57 21.64 12.66
C THR A 51 -12.25 22.17 11.27
N VAL A 52 -11.96 21.26 10.33
CA VAL A 52 -11.70 21.56 8.92
C VAL A 52 -12.92 21.14 8.12
N SER A 53 -13.38 21.97 7.19
CA SER A 53 -14.51 21.64 6.32
C SER A 53 -14.18 20.48 5.39
N SER A 54 -15.20 19.75 4.93
CA SER A 54 -15.04 18.67 3.94
C SER A 54 -14.39 19.18 2.64
N GLU A 55 -14.72 20.40 2.22
CA GLU A 55 -14.14 21.04 1.03
C GLU A 55 -12.61 21.21 1.14
N ILE A 56 -12.13 21.64 2.31
CA ILE A 56 -10.68 21.77 2.55
C ILE A 56 -10.04 20.39 2.62
N ALA A 57 -10.68 19.43 3.31
CA ALA A 57 -10.14 18.08 3.45
C ALA A 57 -10.04 17.34 2.11
N ASP A 58 -11.07 17.45 1.26
CA ASP A 58 -11.10 16.86 -0.07
C ASP A 58 -10.04 17.52 -0.97
N ALA A 59 -9.95 18.85 -1.00
CA ALA A 59 -8.93 19.56 -1.77
C ALA A 59 -7.50 19.21 -1.32
N LEU A 60 -7.27 19.01 -0.02
CA LEU A 60 -5.96 18.62 0.50
C LEU A 60 -5.68 17.12 0.37
N SER A 61 -6.65 16.30 -0.03
CA SER A 61 -6.52 14.84 0.00
C SER A 61 -6.05 14.35 1.38
N VAL A 62 -6.80 14.72 2.42
CA VAL A 62 -6.46 14.37 3.81
C VAL A 62 -6.62 12.88 4.04
N THR A 63 -5.59 12.24 4.61
CA THR A 63 -5.58 10.79 4.90
C THR A 63 -5.23 10.47 6.35
N SER A 64 -4.88 11.47 7.15
CA SER A 64 -4.60 11.27 8.57
C SER A 64 -4.79 12.56 9.37
N TYR A 65 -5.13 12.39 10.65
CA TYR A 65 -5.23 13.45 11.62
C TYR A 65 -4.25 13.22 12.77
N ILE A 66 -3.35 14.19 12.97
CA ILE A 66 -2.44 14.23 14.11
C ILE A 66 -3.20 14.84 15.28
N ILE A 67 -3.35 14.09 16.36
CA ILE A 67 -4.10 14.46 17.56
C ILE A 67 -3.10 14.88 18.63
N PRO A 68 -2.80 16.18 18.78
CA PRO A 68 -1.81 16.64 19.74
C PRO A 68 -2.32 16.40 21.16
N LYS A 69 -1.40 16.33 22.12
CA LYS A 69 -1.78 16.30 23.53
C LYS A 69 -2.45 17.62 23.91
N GLY A 70 -3.65 17.54 24.48
CA GLY A 70 -4.39 18.71 24.99
C GLY A 70 -5.31 19.38 23.96
N SER A 71 -5.60 18.71 22.85
CA SER A 71 -6.61 19.10 21.83
C SER A 71 -8.07 19.13 22.33
N GLY A 72 -8.28 19.01 23.65
CA GLY A 72 -9.57 19.18 24.32
C GLY A 72 -10.67 18.27 23.78
N LEU A 73 -11.86 18.85 23.59
CA LEU A 73 -13.04 18.14 23.09
C LEU A 73 -12.87 17.71 21.63
N ILE A 74 -12.19 18.50 20.79
CA ILE A 74 -12.02 18.20 19.36
C ILE A 74 -11.19 16.91 19.20
N GLY A 75 -10.05 16.81 19.90
CA GLY A 75 -9.28 15.58 19.91
C GLY A 75 -9.94 14.41 20.65
N THR A 76 -10.94 14.66 21.50
CA THR A 76 -11.75 13.59 22.09
C THR A 76 -12.74 13.05 21.08
N ASN A 77 -13.37 13.93 20.29
CA ASN A 77 -14.29 13.55 19.23
C ASN A 77 -13.57 12.80 18.10
N GLU A 78 -12.42 13.29 17.63
CA GLU A 78 -11.65 12.60 16.58
C GLU A 78 -11.16 11.21 17.03
N ARG A 79 -10.92 11.00 18.34
CA ARG A 79 -10.59 9.67 18.88
C ARG A 79 -11.79 8.76 19.08
N LYS A 80 -13.02 9.29 18.97
CA LYS A 80 -14.25 8.51 19.12
C LYS A 80 -14.85 8.14 17.77
N ASP A 81 -14.68 9.01 16.80
CA ASP A 81 -15.18 8.86 15.43
C ASP A 81 -14.13 9.47 14.48
N PRO A 82 -13.03 8.74 14.22
CA PRO A 82 -11.94 9.24 13.40
C PRO A 82 -12.39 9.35 11.95
N ARG A 83 -12.26 10.54 11.37
CA ARG A 83 -12.61 10.77 9.95
C ARG A 83 -11.64 10.07 9.01
N GLU A 84 -10.39 9.93 9.45
CA GLU A 84 -9.26 9.32 8.75
C GLU A 84 -8.33 8.69 9.80
N ILE A 85 -7.16 8.19 9.40
CA ILE A 85 -6.21 7.55 10.33
C ILE A 85 -5.79 8.49 11.48
N ALA A 86 -5.96 8.03 12.72
CA ALA A 86 -5.63 8.79 13.92
C ALA A 86 -4.15 8.59 14.33
N ILE A 87 -3.43 9.68 14.54
CA ILE A 87 -2.02 9.69 14.94
C ILE A 87 -1.83 10.44 16.25
N GLY A 88 -1.27 9.80 17.28
CA GLY A 88 -0.93 10.42 18.56
C GLY A 88 0.56 10.77 18.68
N GLU A 89 0.86 11.94 19.23
CA GLU A 89 2.24 12.33 19.54
C GLU A 89 2.75 11.65 20.81
N TYR A 90 3.96 11.10 20.73
CA TYR A 90 4.69 10.51 21.84
C TYR A 90 5.87 11.38 22.28
N ASN A 91 6.09 11.43 23.60
CA ASN A 91 7.36 11.88 24.20
C ASN A 91 7.57 11.18 25.55
N PRO A 92 8.83 10.97 25.99
CA PRO A 92 9.15 10.24 27.22
C PRO A 92 8.48 10.78 28.49
N PRO A 93 8.44 12.11 28.75
CA PRO A 93 7.81 12.66 29.95
C PRO A 93 6.30 12.36 30.05
N LYS A 94 5.64 12.06 28.93
CA LYS A 94 4.19 11.86 28.85
C LYS A 94 3.81 10.44 28.43
N HIS A 95 4.74 9.47 28.49
CA HIS A 95 4.48 8.09 28.03
C HIS A 95 3.24 7.46 28.66
N LYS A 96 3.04 7.58 30.00
CA LYS A 96 1.84 7.04 30.67
C LYS A 96 0.54 7.61 30.09
N ALA A 97 0.52 8.92 29.83
CA ALA A 97 -0.63 9.59 29.25
C ALA A 97 -0.84 9.24 27.77
N TYR A 98 0.24 8.92 27.05
CA TYR A 98 0.16 8.38 25.70
C TYR A 98 -0.50 7.01 25.71
N PHE A 99 0.05 6.02 26.40
CA PHE A 99 -0.52 4.66 26.45
C PHE A 99 -1.95 4.62 27.00
N GLY A 100 -2.29 5.46 27.98
CA GLY A 100 -3.67 5.61 28.44
C GLY A 100 -4.63 6.26 27.42
N GLN A 101 -4.14 6.95 26.39
CA GLN A 101 -4.98 7.33 25.23
C GLN A 101 -5.21 6.16 24.30
N VAL A 102 -4.20 5.33 24.10
CA VAL A 102 -4.28 4.16 23.22
C VAL A 102 -5.28 3.15 23.77
N GLU A 103 -5.15 2.82 25.06
CA GLU A 103 -6.08 1.92 25.74
C GLU A 103 -7.52 2.40 25.64
N ARG A 104 -7.75 3.72 25.79
CA ARG A 104 -9.08 4.33 25.62
C ARG A 104 -9.58 4.27 24.18
N TYR A 105 -8.71 4.52 23.20
CA TYR A 105 -9.06 4.46 21.79
C TYR A 105 -9.49 3.03 21.43
N ALA A 106 -8.68 2.04 21.82
CA ALA A 106 -9.01 0.64 21.61
C ALA A 106 -10.32 0.22 22.29
N ALA A 107 -10.55 0.64 23.54
CA ALA A 107 -11.80 0.35 24.23
C ALA A 107 -13.02 1.02 23.56
N THR A 108 -12.85 2.22 23.01
CA THR A 108 -13.92 2.96 22.33
C THR A 108 -14.33 2.29 21.02
N HIS A 109 -13.36 1.68 20.35
CA HIS A 109 -13.51 1.11 19.03
C HIS A 109 -13.41 -0.43 19.05
N ALA A 110 -13.72 -1.07 20.19
CA ALA A 110 -13.57 -2.52 20.36
C ALA A 110 -14.43 -3.35 19.38
N GLU A 111 -15.56 -2.78 18.94
CA GLU A 111 -16.47 -3.37 17.97
C GLU A 111 -16.17 -2.96 16.52
N ASP A 112 -15.24 -2.00 16.32
CA ASP A 112 -14.84 -1.60 14.98
C ASP A 112 -13.96 -2.68 14.37
N THR A 113 -14.15 -2.94 13.08
CA THR A 113 -13.52 -4.09 12.42
C THR A 113 -12.01 -4.03 12.35
N LYS A 114 -11.36 -2.88 12.61
CA LYS A 114 -10.04 -2.73 13.27
C LYS A 114 -9.58 -1.26 13.33
N PRO A 115 -9.77 -0.56 14.45
CA PRO A 115 -9.30 0.81 14.63
C PRO A 115 -7.79 0.82 14.91
N ARG A 116 -7.02 1.70 14.26
CA ARG A 116 -5.57 1.85 14.52
C ARG A 116 -5.25 3.26 14.98
N PHE A 117 -4.54 3.36 16.09
CA PHE A 117 -4.02 4.62 16.63
C PHE A 117 -2.50 4.63 16.51
N PHE A 118 -1.98 5.26 15.46
CA PHE A 118 -0.54 5.27 15.25
C PHE A 118 0.15 6.30 16.15
N ALA A 119 1.40 6.05 16.55
CA ALA A 119 2.22 7.09 17.15
C ALA A 119 3.14 7.80 16.16
N MET A 120 3.52 8.98 16.60
CA MET A 120 4.59 9.78 16.07
C MET A 120 5.53 10.16 17.22
N ALA A 121 6.80 9.76 17.14
CA ALA A 121 7.84 10.04 18.15
C ALA A 121 9.03 10.77 17.52
N ASN A 122 9.80 11.54 18.28
CA ASN A 122 11.07 12.07 17.77
C ASN A 122 12.07 10.93 17.52
N ALA A 123 12.99 11.12 16.57
CA ALA A 123 14.02 10.13 16.25
C ALA A 123 14.86 9.70 17.46
N GLU A 124 15.15 10.62 18.38
CA GLU A 124 15.90 10.33 19.62
C GLU A 124 15.09 9.58 20.67
N ASP A 125 13.76 9.67 20.60
CA ASP A 125 12.84 9.06 21.57
C ASP A 125 12.44 7.61 21.19
N ILE A 126 12.84 7.13 20.00
CA ILE A 126 12.50 5.78 19.52
C ILE A 126 12.93 4.68 20.50
N PRO A 127 14.17 4.66 21.07
CA PRO A 127 14.56 3.60 22.00
C PRO A 127 13.67 3.56 23.25
N HIS A 128 13.40 4.71 23.85
CA HIS A 128 12.50 4.81 25.01
C HIS A 128 11.06 4.41 24.62
N TYR A 129 10.63 4.79 23.42
CA TYR A 129 9.34 4.38 22.87
C TYR A 129 9.21 2.85 22.86
N LEU A 130 10.15 2.16 22.21
CA LEU A 130 10.12 0.70 22.02
C LEU A 130 10.17 -0.05 23.35
N GLU A 131 11.01 0.41 24.29
CA GLU A 131 11.08 -0.17 25.64
C GLU A 131 9.73 -0.11 26.36
N LYS A 132 9.03 1.03 26.28
CA LYS A 132 7.70 1.16 26.92
C LYS A 132 6.61 0.41 26.16
N GLN A 133 6.73 0.29 24.85
CA GLN A 133 5.82 -0.52 24.05
C GLN A 133 5.95 -2.00 24.43
N GLY A 134 7.16 -2.55 24.47
CA GLY A 134 7.38 -3.95 24.86
C GLY A 134 6.72 -4.27 26.20
N LYS A 135 6.96 -3.41 27.21
CA LYS A 135 6.32 -3.54 28.53
C LYS A 135 4.79 -3.43 28.49
N ALA A 136 4.24 -2.53 27.68
CA ALA A 136 2.79 -2.38 27.54
C ALA A 136 2.17 -3.63 26.88
N MET A 137 2.85 -4.20 25.88
CA MET A 137 2.44 -5.43 25.20
C MET A 137 2.51 -6.66 26.11
N GLU A 138 3.59 -6.79 26.90
CA GLU A 138 3.74 -7.86 27.91
C GLU A 138 2.61 -7.81 28.95
N LEU A 139 2.29 -6.62 29.46
CA LEU A 139 1.20 -6.43 30.43
C LEU A 139 -0.18 -6.78 29.86
N LEU A 140 -0.40 -6.53 28.56
CA LEU A 140 -1.63 -6.94 27.91
C LEU A 140 -1.70 -8.45 27.65
N ALA A 141 -0.60 -9.06 27.22
CA ALA A 141 -0.54 -10.50 27.02
C ALA A 141 -0.83 -11.25 28.33
N ALA A 142 -0.28 -10.79 29.45
CA ALA A 142 -0.56 -11.37 30.76
C ALA A 142 -2.04 -11.28 31.18
N LYS A 143 -2.76 -10.22 30.77
CA LYS A 143 -4.21 -10.08 31.04
C LYS A 143 -5.09 -10.94 30.13
N GLN A 144 -4.65 -11.23 28.90
CA GLN A 144 -5.35 -12.14 28.00
C GLN A 144 -5.44 -13.56 28.55
N ASP A 145 -4.33 -14.04 29.12
CA ASP A 145 -4.24 -15.37 29.71
C ASP A 145 -5.18 -15.54 30.92
N GLU A 146 -5.56 -14.45 31.59
CA GLU A 146 -6.45 -14.45 32.77
C GLU A 146 -7.93 -14.21 32.44
N GLU A 147 -8.27 -13.36 31.45
CA GLU A 147 -9.65 -12.91 31.18
C GLU A 147 -10.23 -13.35 29.82
N GLY A 148 -9.45 -14.04 28.98
CA GLY A 148 -9.94 -14.72 27.76
C GLY A 148 -10.51 -13.83 26.64
N ALA A 149 -10.45 -12.49 26.71
CA ALA A 149 -11.16 -11.65 25.74
C ALA A 149 -10.60 -10.23 25.47
N ILE A 150 -9.33 -9.94 25.69
CA ILE A 150 -8.75 -8.63 25.24
C ILE A 150 -7.81 -8.88 24.08
N SER A 151 -8.27 -8.77 22.84
CA SER A 151 -7.41 -8.95 21.66
C SER A 151 -6.15 -8.06 21.70
N PRO A 152 -4.93 -8.57 21.39
CA PRO A 152 -3.67 -7.79 21.45
C PRO A 152 -3.61 -6.64 20.42
N GLN A 153 -4.65 -6.52 19.60
CA GLN A 153 -4.82 -5.59 18.48
C GLN A 153 -4.98 -4.12 18.92
N ALA A 154 -5.18 -3.86 20.21
CA ALA A 154 -5.45 -2.54 20.80
C ALA A 154 -4.23 -1.60 20.94
N LEU A 155 -2.99 -2.10 20.99
CA LEU A 155 -1.79 -1.32 21.36
C LEU A 155 -0.71 -1.25 20.26
N ASP A 156 -1.12 -1.28 19.00
CA ASP A 156 -0.21 -1.15 17.87
C ASP A 156 0.28 0.31 17.67
N LEU A 157 1.50 0.61 18.13
CA LEU A 157 2.04 1.96 18.28
C LEU A 157 3.58 1.97 17.98
N PRO A 158 4.32 3.01 17.53
CA PRO A 158 4.17 4.07 16.52
C PRO A 158 4.58 3.60 15.13
N LEU A 159 4.44 4.51 14.18
CA LEU A 159 4.83 4.26 12.80
C LEU A 159 5.63 5.40 12.16
N PHE A 160 5.54 6.61 12.72
CA PHE A 160 6.22 7.80 12.20
C PHE A 160 7.29 8.33 13.14
N THR A 161 8.40 8.74 12.55
CA THR A 161 9.51 9.39 13.23
C THR A 161 9.59 10.85 12.84
N MET A 162 9.47 11.75 13.81
CA MET A 162 9.75 13.18 13.66
C MET A 162 11.25 13.43 13.71
N VAL A 163 11.74 14.20 12.75
CA VAL A 163 13.12 14.71 12.68
C VAL A 163 13.05 16.22 12.87
N PRO A 164 13.36 16.73 14.08
CA PRO A 164 13.34 18.15 14.36
C PRO A 164 14.23 18.95 13.41
N ALA A 165 13.84 20.18 13.11
CA ALA A 165 14.56 21.04 12.18
C ALA A 165 16.06 21.14 12.50
N GLY A 166 16.91 20.79 11.52
CA GLY A 166 18.37 20.87 11.61
C GLY A 166 19.04 19.66 12.25
N THR A 167 18.28 18.66 12.70
CA THR A 167 18.83 17.48 13.40
C THR A 167 19.09 16.29 12.49
N ALA A 168 18.67 16.33 11.22
CA ALA A 168 18.82 15.19 10.30
C ALA A 168 20.26 14.66 10.20
N LYS A 169 21.28 15.53 10.32
CA LYS A 169 22.69 15.12 10.37
C LYS A 169 23.04 14.19 11.52
N LYS A 170 22.45 14.45 12.69
CA LYS A 170 22.68 13.68 13.90
C LYS A 170 21.81 12.42 13.90
N SER A 171 20.55 12.55 13.49
CA SER A 171 19.52 11.53 13.68
C SER A 171 19.41 10.53 12.53
N LEU A 172 19.58 10.96 11.27
CA LEU A 172 19.44 10.09 10.10
C LEU A 172 20.81 9.50 9.71
N LYS A 173 21.25 8.48 10.45
CA LYS A 173 22.45 7.68 10.14
C LYS A 173 22.05 6.37 9.45
N LYS A 174 23.01 5.59 8.93
CA LYS A 174 22.74 4.26 8.32
C LYS A 174 21.96 3.33 9.25
N SER A 175 22.31 3.30 10.54
CA SER A 175 21.60 2.51 11.56
C SER A 175 20.12 2.91 11.74
N PHE A 176 19.76 4.17 11.46
CA PHE A 176 18.36 4.58 11.46
C PHE A 176 17.58 3.97 10.29
N PHE A 177 18.20 3.87 9.11
CA PHE A 177 17.57 3.23 7.95
C PHE A 177 17.55 1.71 8.04
N GLU A 178 18.48 1.12 8.79
CA GLU A 178 18.43 -0.28 9.19
C GLU A 178 17.17 -0.59 10.00
N ASN A 179 16.87 0.22 11.02
CA ASN A 179 15.63 0.15 11.78
C ASN A 179 14.39 0.26 10.88
N ILE A 180 14.43 1.13 9.86
CA ILE A 180 13.35 1.24 8.87
C ILE A 180 13.18 -0.06 8.08
N THR A 181 14.26 -0.62 7.54
CA THR A 181 14.17 -1.88 6.77
C THR A 181 13.72 -3.05 7.62
N GLN A 182 13.99 -3.03 8.93
CA GLN A 182 13.51 -4.02 9.89
C GLN A 182 12.07 -3.75 10.35
N GLY A 183 11.43 -2.65 9.94
CA GLY A 183 10.06 -2.34 10.31
C GLY A 183 9.89 -1.80 11.74
N VAL A 184 10.97 -1.34 12.37
CA VAL A 184 10.96 -0.69 13.70
C VAL A 184 10.26 0.68 13.62
N THR A 185 10.46 1.39 12.52
CA THR A 185 9.70 2.60 12.14
C THR A 185 9.47 2.57 10.64
N ASN A 186 8.42 3.20 10.14
CA ASN A 186 8.03 3.03 8.73
C ASN A 186 7.87 4.36 7.98
N GLY A 187 7.93 5.51 8.66
CA GLY A 187 7.92 6.83 8.02
C GLY A 187 8.77 7.88 8.73
N ILE A 188 9.27 8.84 7.96
CA ILE A 188 10.10 9.96 8.43
C ILE A 188 9.34 11.26 8.16
N ILE A 189 9.15 12.09 9.18
CA ILE A 189 8.56 13.43 9.05
C ILE A 189 9.65 14.44 9.36
N THR A 190 9.98 15.28 8.39
CA THR A 190 10.99 16.34 8.53
C THR A 190 10.33 17.70 8.63
N GLN A 191 11.02 18.70 9.19
CA GLN A 191 10.46 20.05 9.39
C GLN A 191 11.08 21.13 8.47
N LYS A 192 12.00 20.74 7.59
CA LYS A 192 12.56 21.64 6.57
C LYS A 192 13.03 20.88 5.33
N PRO A 193 13.07 21.53 4.15
CA PRO A 193 13.42 20.87 2.89
C PRO A 193 14.83 20.27 2.87
N ASP A 194 15.82 20.93 3.50
CA ASP A 194 17.19 20.43 3.57
C ASP A 194 17.30 19.09 4.31
N ASP A 195 16.48 18.90 5.35
CA ASP A 195 16.45 17.65 6.12
C ASP A 195 15.78 16.53 5.32
N ALA A 196 14.73 16.85 4.56
CA ALA A 196 14.10 15.91 3.62
C ALA A 196 15.08 15.47 2.53
N LYS A 197 15.83 16.43 1.95
CA LYS A 197 16.88 16.14 0.96
C LYS A 197 17.94 15.22 1.54
N ARG A 198 18.41 15.51 2.76
CA ARG A 198 19.39 14.69 3.46
C ARG A 198 18.88 13.28 3.77
N ALA A 199 17.60 13.15 4.14
CA ALA A 199 16.97 11.85 4.36
C ALA A 199 17.03 10.99 3.08
N PHE A 200 16.75 11.60 1.93
CA PHE A 200 16.85 10.93 0.62
C PHE A 200 18.29 10.52 0.27
N GLU A 201 19.26 11.43 0.44
CA GLU A 201 20.68 11.15 0.18
C GLU A 201 21.19 10.01 1.06
N THR A 202 20.87 10.03 2.36
CA THR A 202 21.33 9.01 3.31
C THR A 202 20.63 7.67 3.05
N TRP A 203 19.34 7.68 2.73
CA TRP A 203 18.63 6.48 2.29
C TRP A 203 19.31 5.85 1.08
N ASN A 204 19.65 6.64 0.06
CA ASN A 204 20.28 6.10 -1.15
C ASN A 204 21.66 5.51 -0.85
N ASP A 205 22.49 6.17 -0.05
CA ASP A 205 23.80 5.62 0.38
C ASP A 205 23.63 4.31 1.18
N TYR A 206 22.68 4.26 2.13
CA TYR A 206 22.36 3.04 2.85
C TYR A 206 21.91 1.92 1.90
N LYS A 207 20.96 2.22 1.01
CA LYS A 207 20.37 1.29 0.04
C LYS A 207 21.40 0.65 -0.89
N GLN A 208 22.43 1.38 -1.30
CA GLN A 208 23.51 0.81 -2.15
C GLN A 208 24.32 -0.28 -1.43
N GLY A 209 24.33 -0.28 -0.09
CA GLY A 209 24.99 -1.32 0.71
C GLY A 209 24.14 -2.58 0.93
N LEU A 210 22.87 -2.59 0.49
CA LEU A 210 21.98 -3.73 0.66
C LEU A 210 22.14 -4.75 -0.46
N GLU A 211 21.80 -6.01 -0.15
CA GLU A 211 21.66 -7.04 -1.17
C GLU A 211 20.54 -6.67 -2.15
N THR A 212 20.86 -6.68 -3.43
CA THR A 212 19.99 -6.29 -4.55
C THR A 212 19.27 -4.95 -4.30
N PRO A 213 19.97 -3.81 -4.36
CA PRO A 213 19.42 -2.49 -4.04
C PRO A 213 18.08 -2.20 -4.72
N GLN A 214 17.90 -2.64 -5.96
CA GLN A 214 16.68 -2.45 -6.75
C GLN A 214 15.40 -2.88 -5.99
N LEU A 215 15.50 -3.88 -5.10
CA LEU A 215 14.39 -4.47 -4.36
C LEU A 215 14.05 -3.78 -3.04
N HIS A 216 14.61 -2.60 -2.79
CA HIS A 216 14.37 -1.80 -1.59
C HIS A 216 13.71 -0.46 -1.96
N ALA A 217 12.41 -0.34 -1.66
CA ALA A 217 11.64 0.88 -1.89
C ALA A 217 12.03 1.96 -0.88
N ARG A 218 12.05 3.23 -1.32
CA ARG A 218 12.27 4.38 -0.43
C ARG A 218 11.20 4.38 0.69
N PRO A 219 11.58 4.62 1.96
CA PRO A 219 10.60 4.74 3.04
C PRO A 219 9.65 5.92 2.85
N PHE A 220 8.56 5.90 3.60
CA PHE A 220 7.63 7.03 3.64
C PHE A 220 8.33 8.30 4.14
N MET A 221 8.11 9.43 3.48
CA MET A 221 8.67 10.73 3.87
C MET A 221 7.59 11.81 3.87
N GLY A 222 7.44 12.52 4.98
CA GLY A 222 6.59 13.70 5.15
C GLY A 222 7.39 14.97 5.39
N LEU A 223 6.77 16.11 5.07
CA LEU A 223 7.31 17.44 5.35
C LEU A 223 6.29 18.27 6.13
N GLN A 224 6.65 18.68 7.34
CA GLN A 224 5.84 19.50 8.23
C GLN A 224 6.35 20.95 8.26
N MET A 225 5.54 21.90 7.82
CA MET A 225 5.90 23.33 7.74
C MET A 225 4.65 24.22 7.79
N PRO A 226 4.78 25.55 7.96
CA PRO A 226 3.67 26.47 7.74
C PRO A 226 3.05 26.34 6.34
N THR A 227 1.74 26.56 6.21
CA THR A 227 1.00 26.36 4.94
C THR A 227 1.61 27.16 3.78
N ASP A 228 1.99 28.41 4.01
CA ASP A 228 2.58 29.27 2.98
C ASP A 228 3.97 28.78 2.53
N ASP A 229 4.76 28.24 3.47
CA ASP A 229 6.06 27.65 3.15
C ASP A 229 5.91 26.35 2.38
N LEU A 230 4.87 25.55 2.66
CA LEU A 230 4.52 24.37 1.87
C LEU A 230 4.12 24.75 0.44
N ILE A 231 3.29 25.79 0.27
CA ILE A 231 2.92 26.32 -1.05
C ILE A 231 4.17 26.78 -1.82
N LYS A 232 5.07 27.51 -1.15
CA LYS A 232 6.34 27.95 -1.73
C LYS A 232 7.20 26.76 -2.15
N PHE A 233 7.39 25.78 -1.26
CA PHE A 233 8.12 24.55 -1.54
C PHE A 233 7.58 23.79 -2.76
N LEU A 234 6.25 23.63 -2.86
CA LEU A 234 5.59 22.98 -3.99
C LEU A 234 5.74 23.79 -5.29
N SER A 235 5.70 25.12 -5.19
CA SER A 235 5.84 26.05 -6.33
C SER A 235 7.26 26.07 -6.90
N GLU A 236 8.28 26.00 -6.05
CA GLU A 236 9.70 26.00 -6.44
C GLU A 236 10.11 24.71 -7.16
N ASN A 237 9.25 23.68 -7.20
CA ASN A 237 9.50 22.39 -7.85
C ASN A 237 10.84 21.77 -7.45
N ALA A 238 11.25 21.91 -6.18
CA ALA A 238 12.45 21.26 -5.70
C ALA A 238 12.39 19.74 -5.99
N ASP A 239 13.53 19.16 -6.38
CA ASP A 239 13.71 17.71 -6.63
C ASP A 239 13.59 16.85 -5.35
N VAL A 240 13.03 17.42 -4.27
CA VAL A 240 12.76 16.72 -3.03
C VAL A 240 11.42 16.00 -3.17
N GLN A 241 11.46 14.67 -3.07
CA GLN A 241 10.27 13.82 -3.13
C GLN A 241 9.74 13.58 -1.71
N VAL A 242 8.50 14.03 -1.49
CA VAL A 242 7.74 13.78 -0.25
C VAL A 242 6.44 13.07 -0.60
N ASP A 243 6.00 12.20 0.28
CA ASP A 243 4.79 11.40 0.13
C ASP A 243 3.57 12.14 0.69
N THR A 244 3.76 12.90 1.77
CA THR A 244 2.73 13.73 2.41
C THR A 244 3.28 15.09 2.80
N ILE A 245 2.39 16.07 2.96
CA ILE A 245 2.72 17.34 3.65
C ILE A 245 1.88 17.46 4.91
N ILE A 246 2.37 18.24 5.86
CA ILE A 246 1.74 18.43 7.16
C ILE A 246 1.76 19.93 7.49
N PRO A 247 0.70 20.69 7.18
CA PRO A 247 0.63 22.09 7.57
C PRO A 247 0.57 22.23 9.09
N THR A 248 1.36 23.14 9.65
CA THR A 248 1.39 23.40 11.10
C THR A 248 0.23 24.27 11.60
N ASP A 249 -0.40 24.97 10.67
CA ASP A 249 -1.56 25.86 10.81
C ASP A 249 -2.71 25.33 9.96
N THR A 250 -3.93 25.80 10.23
CA THR A 250 -5.13 25.37 9.48
C THR A 250 -5.20 26.09 8.14
N PRO A 251 -5.09 25.38 7.00
CA PRO A 251 -5.15 26.02 5.68
C PRO A 251 -6.52 26.63 5.41
N THR A 252 -6.56 27.76 4.71
CA THR A 252 -7.79 28.28 4.10
C THR A 252 -8.19 27.46 2.88
N LEU A 253 -9.43 27.59 2.40
CA LEU A 253 -9.89 26.93 1.18
C LEU A 253 -9.06 27.33 -0.05
N GLU A 254 -8.70 28.61 -0.17
CA GLU A 254 -7.85 29.10 -1.27
C GLU A 254 -6.46 28.46 -1.23
N GLN A 255 -5.85 28.38 -0.05
CA GLN A 255 -4.56 27.70 0.12
C GLN A 255 -4.65 26.19 -0.17
N ALA A 256 -5.73 25.54 0.27
CA ALA A 256 -5.97 24.12 -0.01
C ALA A 256 -6.09 23.83 -1.51
N GLN A 257 -6.89 24.63 -2.22
CA GLN A 257 -7.03 24.55 -3.68
C GLN A 257 -5.68 24.82 -4.36
N ARG A 258 -4.91 25.80 -3.87
CA ARG A 258 -3.60 26.10 -4.43
C ARG A 258 -2.61 24.93 -4.26
N ILE A 259 -2.61 24.27 -3.11
CA ILE A 259 -1.79 23.07 -2.86
C ILE A 259 -2.19 21.95 -3.82
N HIS A 260 -3.49 21.71 -4.01
CA HIS A 260 -4.02 20.72 -4.96
C HIS A 260 -3.52 20.96 -6.38
N GLU A 261 -3.71 22.19 -6.89
CA GLU A 261 -3.25 22.61 -8.22
C GLU A 261 -1.76 22.36 -8.42
N LEU A 262 -0.94 22.71 -7.42
CA LEU A 262 0.51 22.54 -7.49
C LEU A 262 0.92 21.06 -7.54
N ARG A 263 0.24 20.20 -6.76
CA ARG A 263 0.49 18.75 -6.75
C ARG A 263 0.09 18.08 -8.06
N ILE A 264 -1.15 18.28 -8.49
CA ILE A 264 -1.62 17.72 -9.77
C ILE A 264 -0.82 18.29 -10.94
N GLY A 265 -0.56 19.60 -10.93
CA GLY A 265 0.29 20.25 -11.92
C GLY A 265 1.70 19.66 -11.97
N LYS A 266 2.32 19.33 -10.84
CA LYS A 266 3.63 18.66 -10.79
C LYS A 266 3.58 17.27 -11.44
N MET A 267 2.52 16.49 -11.22
CA MET A 267 2.37 15.16 -11.81
C MET A 267 2.01 15.18 -13.30
N LYS A 268 1.35 16.23 -13.80
CA LYS A 268 1.05 16.40 -15.23
C LYS A 268 2.27 16.80 -16.07
N LYS A 269 3.32 17.36 -15.46
CA LYS A 269 4.51 17.86 -16.19
C LYS A 269 5.33 16.76 -16.89
N PRO A 270 5.67 15.61 -16.25
CA PRO A 270 6.54 14.62 -16.86
C PRO A 270 5.80 13.83 -17.95
N LYS A 271 6.43 13.72 -19.13
CA LYS A 271 5.89 12.98 -20.28
C LYS A 271 6.38 11.53 -20.34
N THR A 272 7.47 11.22 -19.66
CA THR A 272 8.07 9.88 -19.62
C THR A 272 7.85 9.26 -18.26
N ALA A 273 7.45 7.99 -18.24
CA ALA A 273 7.32 7.21 -17.01
C ALA A 273 8.70 6.92 -16.40
N LYS A 274 8.74 6.70 -15.09
CA LYS A 274 9.98 6.27 -14.43
C LYS A 274 10.09 4.74 -14.54
N MET A 275 11.06 4.27 -15.33
CA MET A 275 11.40 2.85 -15.39
C MET A 275 12.20 2.44 -14.14
N LEU A 276 11.94 1.23 -13.63
CA LEU A 276 12.71 0.61 -12.56
C LEU A 276 13.65 -0.44 -13.13
N ASP A 277 14.89 -0.47 -12.63
CA ASP A 277 15.86 -1.49 -13.01
C ASP A 277 15.44 -2.85 -12.44
N ASN A 278 15.29 -3.85 -13.31
CA ASN A 278 14.99 -5.22 -12.92
C ASN A 278 16.30 -6.02 -12.77
N PRO A 279 16.67 -6.47 -11.55
CA PRO A 279 17.89 -7.24 -11.34
C PRO A 279 17.82 -8.69 -11.87
N PHE A 280 16.64 -9.13 -12.32
CA PHE A 280 16.38 -10.49 -12.79
C PHE A 280 16.21 -10.60 -14.31
N THR A 281 16.48 -9.52 -15.05
CA THR A 281 16.45 -9.56 -16.52
C THR A 281 17.49 -10.54 -17.06
N ILE A 282 17.06 -11.48 -17.90
CA ILE A 282 17.94 -12.45 -18.54
C ILE A 282 18.24 -12.01 -19.97
N GLU A 283 19.53 -11.87 -20.30
CA GLU A 283 20.00 -11.60 -21.66
C GLU A 283 19.62 -12.75 -22.60
N GLY A 284 19.14 -12.41 -23.80
CA GLY A 284 18.78 -13.39 -24.83
C GLY A 284 17.37 -13.99 -24.72
N ARG A 285 16.52 -13.53 -23.79
CA ARG A 285 15.08 -13.84 -23.84
C ARG A 285 14.41 -13.06 -24.98
N ASP A 286 13.56 -13.76 -25.74
CA ASP A 286 12.88 -13.22 -26.92
C ASP A 286 11.69 -12.29 -26.59
N THR A 287 11.22 -12.31 -25.35
CA THR A 287 10.00 -11.56 -24.95
C THR A 287 10.22 -10.76 -23.67
N THR A 288 9.74 -9.52 -23.71
CA THR A 288 9.68 -8.60 -22.57
C THR A 288 8.24 -8.13 -22.42
N GLN A 289 7.72 -8.13 -21.19
CA GLN A 289 6.42 -7.59 -20.82
C GLN A 289 6.59 -6.22 -20.17
N LYS A 290 6.01 -5.20 -20.78
CA LYS A 290 5.97 -3.84 -20.22
C LYS A 290 4.84 -3.74 -19.22
N VAL A 291 5.19 -3.41 -17.98
CA VAL A 291 4.25 -3.26 -16.88
C VAL A 291 4.12 -1.80 -16.50
N ALA A 292 2.92 -1.23 -16.58
CA ALA A 292 2.61 0.07 -16.02
C ALA A 292 2.01 -0.09 -14.62
N VAL A 293 2.71 0.42 -13.60
CA VAL A 293 2.21 0.49 -12.22
C VAL A 293 1.72 1.91 -11.95
N VAL A 294 0.43 2.07 -11.64
CA VAL A 294 -0.19 3.39 -11.43
C VAL A 294 0.27 4.01 -10.12
N ASN A 295 1.17 4.98 -10.19
CA ASN A 295 1.84 5.64 -9.08
C ASN A 295 1.29 7.04 -8.80
N VAL A 296 -0.01 7.12 -8.51
CA VAL A 296 -0.69 8.38 -8.13
C VAL A 296 -0.67 8.58 -6.62
N GLN A 297 -1.00 7.53 -5.89
CA GLN A 297 -1.20 7.49 -4.44
C GLN A 297 -1.03 6.03 -3.99
N GLY A 298 -0.65 5.81 -2.73
CA GLY A 298 -0.70 4.50 -2.10
C GLY A 298 0.55 3.63 -2.25
N SER A 299 0.33 2.32 -2.39
CA SER A 299 1.37 1.27 -2.29
C SER A 299 2.20 1.06 -3.55
N ALA A 300 1.99 1.84 -4.61
CA ALA A 300 2.58 1.64 -5.94
C ALA A 300 4.08 1.29 -5.96
N ARG A 301 4.89 2.00 -5.15
CA ARG A 301 6.34 1.73 -5.07
C ARG A 301 6.65 0.36 -4.50
N LYS A 302 5.90 -0.09 -3.50
CA LYS A 302 6.09 -1.38 -2.83
C LYS A 302 5.53 -2.52 -3.65
N ASP A 303 4.38 -2.31 -4.30
CA ASP A 303 3.81 -3.24 -5.26
C ASP A 303 4.74 -3.46 -6.46
N ALA A 304 5.36 -2.39 -6.99
CA ALA A 304 6.37 -2.52 -8.04
C ALA A 304 7.60 -3.34 -7.60
N ILE A 305 8.05 -3.19 -6.35
CA ILE A 305 9.13 -4.02 -5.81
C ILE A 305 8.69 -5.47 -5.62
N ALA A 306 7.47 -5.72 -5.13
CA ALA A 306 6.93 -7.06 -4.98
C ALA A 306 6.79 -7.76 -6.34
N LEU A 307 6.37 -7.03 -7.38
CA LEU A 307 6.35 -7.48 -8.76
C LEU A 307 7.75 -7.84 -9.28
N LEU A 308 8.76 -6.99 -9.04
CA LEU A 308 10.14 -7.30 -9.41
C LEU A 308 10.65 -8.56 -8.71
N LYS A 309 10.37 -8.72 -7.41
CA LYS A 309 10.68 -9.95 -6.66
C LYS A 309 9.99 -11.18 -7.25
N ALA A 310 8.71 -11.07 -7.59
CA ALA A 310 7.97 -12.16 -8.22
C ALA A 310 8.58 -12.55 -9.58
N SER A 311 9.07 -11.58 -10.36
CA SER A 311 9.66 -11.83 -11.68
C SER A 311 10.93 -12.71 -11.64
N GLN A 312 11.59 -12.84 -10.48
CA GLN A 312 12.72 -13.76 -10.29
C GLN A 312 12.36 -15.21 -10.62
N HIS A 313 11.09 -15.59 -10.41
CA HIS A 313 10.60 -16.96 -10.57
C HIS A 313 9.92 -17.21 -11.92
N ILE A 314 9.93 -16.23 -12.81
CA ILE A 314 9.27 -16.32 -14.12
C ILE A 314 10.32 -16.59 -15.19
N ASP A 315 10.22 -17.76 -15.83
CA ASP A 315 11.20 -18.21 -16.82
C ASP A 315 10.88 -17.80 -18.27
N ASP A 316 9.63 -17.47 -18.55
CA ASP A 316 9.10 -17.32 -19.92
C ASP A 316 9.39 -15.96 -20.58
N PHE A 317 9.46 -14.87 -19.81
CA PHE A 317 9.62 -13.51 -20.33
C PHE A 317 10.32 -12.58 -19.34
N ASN A 318 10.96 -11.52 -19.84
CA ASN A 318 11.50 -10.45 -19.01
C ASN A 318 10.39 -9.47 -18.59
N VAL A 319 10.52 -8.84 -17.42
CA VAL A 319 9.56 -7.84 -16.93
C VAL A 319 10.22 -6.45 -16.91
N GLU A 320 9.59 -5.47 -17.56
CA GLU A 320 10.03 -4.07 -17.60
C GLU A 320 8.99 -3.19 -16.86
N VAL A 321 9.34 -2.67 -15.69
CA VAL A 321 8.39 -1.98 -14.80
C VAL A 321 8.49 -0.46 -14.93
N HIS A 322 7.36 0.18 -15.21
CA HIS A 322 7.20 1.63 -15.34
C HIS A 322 6.24 2.18 -14.30
N LEU A 323 6.70 3.15 -13.50
CA LEU A 323 5.82 3.92 -12.62
C LEU A 323 5.20 5.07 -13.41
N VAL A 324 3.87 5.02 -13.60
CA VAL A 324 3.09 6.01 -14.36
C VAL A 324 2.27 6.89 -13.42
N GLN A 325 2.20 8.19 -13.71
CA GLN A 325 1.58 9.21 -12.87
C GLN A 325 0.51 10.02 -13.60
N ASN A 326 0.39 9.89 -14.93
CA ASN A 326 -0.62 10.56 -15.74
C ASN A 326 -0.96 9.74 -17.01
N GLY A 327 -2.04 10.11 -17.69
CA GLY A 327 -2.52 9.43 -18.90
C GLY A 327 -1.51 9.46 -20.06
N ASP A 328 -0.79 10.57 -20.24
CA ASP A 328 0.23 10.70 -21.31
C ASP A 328 1.36 9.68 -21.13
N GLN A 329 1.82 9.47 -19.89
CA GLN A 329 2.84 8.46 -19.57
C GLN A 329 2.32 7.04 -19.79
N MET A 330 1.09 6.74 -19.36
CA MET A 330 0.47 5.43 -19.57
C MET A 330 0.40 5.10 -21.07
N LYS A 331 -0.07 6.05 -21.88
CA LYS A 331 -0.14 5.94 -23.33
C LYS A 331 1.23 5.77 -23.99
N ALA A 332 2.22 6.52 -23.53
CA ALA A 332 3.58 6.47 -24.06
C ALA A 332 4.28 5.13 -23.76
N VAL A 333 4.02 4.54 -22.58
CA VAL A 333 4.53 3.21 -22.23
C VAL A 333 3.93 2.14 -23.14
N ASN A 334 2.63 2.26 -23.45
CA ASN A 334 1.83 1.26 -24.18
C ASN A 334 2.05 -0.14 -23.57
N PRO A 335 1.56 -0.35 -22.34
CA PRO A 335 1.90 -1.53 -21.55
C PRO A 335 1.20 -2.80 -22.04
N ASP A 336 1.83 -3.94 -21.78
CA ASP A 336 1.21 -5.28 -21.92
C ASP A 336 0.44 -5.65 -20.64
N ILE A 337 0.84 -5.04 -19.52
CA ILE A 337 0.30 -5.29 -18.18
C ILE A 337 0.06 -3.96 -17.46
N ILE A 338 -1.11 -3.80 -16.83
CA ILE A 338 -1.39 -2.71 -15.90
C ILE A 338 -1.54 -3.26 -14.48
N VAL A 339 -0.84 -2.65 -13.52
CA VAL A 339 -1.02 -2.90 -12.09
C VAL A 339 -1.67 -1.69 -11.46
N LEU A 340 -2.80 -1.93 -10.79
CA LEU A 340 -3.55 -0.93 -10.03
C LEU A 340 -3.31 -1.18 -8.54
N PRO A 341 -2.40 -0.41 -7.92
CA PRO A 341 -2.01 -0.62 -6.53
C PRO A 341 -3.08 -0.13 -5.55
N GLY A 342 -2.89 -0.51 -4.29
CA GLY A 342 -3.72 -0.10 -3.17
C GLY A 342 -3.46 1.34 -2.76
N GLY A 343 -4.38 1.90 -1.96
CA GLY A 343 -4.40 3.31 -1.63
C GLY A 343 -5.69 3.77 -0.96
N TRP A 344 -5.89 5.08 -0.85
CA TRP A 344 -7.12 5.66 -0.34
C TRP A 344 -8.11 5.84 -1.48
N HIS A 345 -9.14 4.98 -1.52
CA HIS A 345 -9.97 4.76 -2.71
C HIS A 345 -10.50 6.05 -3.36
N LYS A 346 -11.13 6.95 -2.59
CA LYS A 346 -11.77 8.18 -3.11
C LYS A 346 -10.72 9.16 -3.63
N ILE A 347 -9.67 9.39 -2.86
CA ILE A 347 -8.59 10.32 -3.20
C ILE A 347 -7.85 9.83 -4.44
N GLN A 348 -7.43 8.56 -4.44
CA GLN A 348 -6.69 7.98 -5.56
C GLN A 348 -7.54 7.97 -6.83
N PHE A 349 -8.85 7.69 -6.75
CA PHE A 349 -9.77 7.79 -7.89
C PHE A 349 -9.85 9.21 -8.45
N ASN A 350 -10.15 10.20 -7.61
CA ASN A 350 -10.31 11.59 -8.03
C ASN A 350 -9.03 12.13 -8.69
N ASN A 351 -7.87 11.82 -8.10
CA ASN A 351 -6.58 12.22 -8.66
C ASN A 351 -6.31 11.52 -10.00
N GLN A 352 -6.58 10.21 -10.12
CA GLN A 352 -6.42 9.48 -11.40
C GLN A 352 -7.31 10.06 -12.51
N THR A 353 -8.56 10.42 -12.20
CA THR A 353 -9.47 11.09 -13.13
C THR A 353 -8.89 12.41 -13.60
N GLU A 354 -8.47 13.28 -12.67
CA GLU A 354 -7.91 14.58 -13.02
C GLU A 354 -6.59 14.49 -13.81
N LEU A 355 -5.83 13.42 -13.59
CA LEU A 355 -4.57 13.09 -14.28
C LEU A 355 -4.79 12.40 -15.64
N GLY A 356 -6.04 12.16 -16.04
CA GLY A 356 -6.40 11.51 -17.31
C GLY A 356 -5.99 10.04 -17.39
N ILE A 357 -5.71 9.40 -16.25
CA ILE A 357 -5.26 7.99 -16.20
C ILE A 357 -6.43 7.04 -16.44
N ASN A 358 -7.60 7.35 -15.90
CA ASN A 358 -8.77 6.46 -15.96
C ASN A 358 -9.22 6.19 -17.41
N ASP A 359 -9.26 7.23 -18.25
CA ASP A 359 -9.60 7.09 -19.67
C ASP A 359 -8.60 6.20 -20.42
N GLU A 360 -7.31 6.34 -20.11
CA GLU A 360 -6.26 5.54 -20.74
C GLU A 360 -6.30 4.07 -20.27
N ILE A 361 -6.54 3.82 -18.98
CA ILE A 361 -6.74 2.45 -18.46
C ILE A 361 -7.88 1.76 -19.22
N VAL A 362 -9.03 2.43 -19.35
CA VAL A 362 -10.20 1.93 -20.07
C VAL A 362 -9.86 1.62 -21.53
N SER A 363 -9.10 2.49 -22.20
CA SER A 363 -8.65 2.31 -23.59
C SER A 363 -7.70 1.11 -23.74
N GLN A 364 -6.72 0.97 -22.85
CA GLN A 364 -5.72 -0.11 -22.88
C GLN A 364 -6.36 -1.47 -22.62
N ILE A 365 -7.27 -1.56 -21.64
CA ILE A 365 -8.01 -2.80 -21.35
C ILE A 365 -8.80 -3.28 -22.56
N ARG A 366 -9.51 -2.38 -23.27
CA ARG A 366 -10.22 -2.73 -24.52
C ARG A 366 -9.30 -3.24 -25.62
N SER A 367 -8.01 -2.91 -25.54
CA SER A 367 -6.98 -3.33 -26.48
C SER A 367 -6.34 -4.68 -26.13
N GLY A 368 -6.81 -5.35 -25.06
CA GLY A 368 -6.35 -6.70 -24.70
C GLY A 368 -5.20 -6.76 -23.70
N VAL A 369 -5.02 -5.71 -22.88
CA VAL A 369 -3.96 -5.64 -21.85
C VAL A 369 -4.31 -6.49 -20.62
N HIS A 370 -3.30 -7.14 -20.03
CA HIS A 370 -3.44 -7.87 -18.76
C HIS A 370 -3.52 -6.92 -17.59
N VAL A 371 -4.24 -7.27 -16.53
CA VAL A 371 -4.45 -6.37 -15.38
C VAL A 371 -4.45 -7.11 -14.07
N LEU A 372 -3.73 -6.55 -13.10
CA LEU A 372 -3.75 -6.93 -11.70
C LEU A 372 -4.20 -5.74 -10.86
N ALA A 373 -5.31 -5.88 -10.14
CA ALA A 373 -5.86 -4.84 -9.27
C ALA A 373 -5.81 -5.25 -7.79
N LEU A 374 -5.27 -4.38 -6.94
CA LEU A 374 -4.98 -4.68 -5.53
C LEU A 374 -5.66 -3.68 -4.60
N CYS A 375 -6.34 -4.17 -3.56
CA CYS A 375 -6.99 -3.35 -2.52
C CYS A 375 -7.87 -2.23 -3.12
N ALA A 376 -7.53 -0.96 -2.93
CA ALA A 376 -8.31 0.14 -3.51
C ALA A 376 -8.35 0.12 -5.05
N GLY A 377 -7.30 -0.42 -5.70
CA GLY A 377 -7.27 -0.63 -7.13
C GLY A 377 -8.39 -1.55 -7.63
N SER A 378 -8.83 -2.54 -6.83
CA SER A 378 -9.94 -3.42 -7.22
C SER A 378 -11.30 -2.72 -7.12
N ILE A 379 -11.43 -1.66 -6.32
CA ILE A 379 -12.64 -0.84 -6.22
C ILE A 379 -12.69 0.18 -7.36
N GLN A 380 -11.56 0.84 -7.64
CA GLN A 380 -11.46 1.93 -8.61
C GLN A 380 -11.82 1.55 -10.04
N THR A 381 -11.46 0.34 -10.45
CA THR A 381 -11.80 -0.20 -11.77
C THR A 381 -13.30 -0.25 -12.03
N ARG A 382 -14.12 -0.50 -11.00
CA ARG A 382 -15.58 -0.50 -11.12
C ARG A 382 -16.13 0.91 -11.37
N THR A 383 -15.67 1.89 -10.60
CA THR A 383 -16.15 3.29 -10.67
C THR A 383 -15.66 4.02 -11.92
N ALA A 384 -14.45 3.72 -12.40
CA ALA A 384 -13.90 4.32 -13.62
C ALA A 384 -14.76 4.03 -14.88
N ALA A 385 -15.63 3.01 -14.82
CA ALA A 385 -16.55 2.67 -15.89
C ALA A 385 -17.92 3.37 -15.79
N ARG A 386 -18.29 3.97 -14.65
CA ARG A 386 -19.59 4.65 -14.41
C ARG A 386 -19.52 5.68 -13.26
N GLU A 387 -19.61 6.97 -13.60
CA GLU A 387 -19.55 8.09 -12.64
C GLU A 387 -20.77 8.21 -11.70
N ASP A 388 -21.89 7.52 -11.96
CA ASP A 388 -23.15 7.62 -11.20
C ASP A 388 -23.22 6.77 -9.92
N LEU A 389 -22.21 5.94 -9.64
CA LEU A 389 -22.20 4.97 -8.54
C LEU A 389 -21.58 5.46 -7.21
N LEU A 390 -21.30 6.76 -7.08
CA LEU A 390 -20.88 7.36 -5.81
C LEU A 390 -22.06 7.69 -4.88
N ASN A 391 -23.31 7.56 -5.35
CA ASN A 391 -24.47 7.74 -4.48
C ASN A 391 -24.69 6.49 -3.63
N GLU A 392 -24.64 6.71 -2.32
CA GLU A 392 -24.96 5.78 -1.23
C GLU A 392 -26.13 4.83 -1.58
N CYS A 393 -25.94 3.55 -1.25
CA CYS A 393 -26.88 2.44 -1.46
C CYS A 393 -27.06 1.98 -2.92
N LYS A 394 -26.30 0.94 -3.32
CA LYS A 394 -26.73 -0.19 -4.17
C LYS A 394 -25.53 -1.02 -4.65
N SER A 395 -25.02 -1.89 -3.80
CA SER A 395 -24.53 -3.18 -4.28
C SER A 395 -25.70 -4.15 -4.22
N ASP A 396 -26.38 -4.34 -5.36
CA ASP A 396 -27.20 -5.52 -5.63
C ASP A 396 -27.51 -5.56 -7.14
N GLY A 397 -26.98 -6.59 -7.82
CA GLY A 397 -27.37 -6.98 -9.18
C GLY A 397 -26.65 -6.24 -10.32
N CYS A 398 -25.75 -6.93 -10.99
CA CYS A 398 -25.00 -6.46 -12.16
C CYS A 398 -25.42 -7.22 -13.45
N ALA A 399 -24.95 -6.76 -14.63
CA ALA A 399 -24.60 -7.48 -15.88
C ALA A 399 -24.34 -6.46 -17.04
N PRO A 400 -23.86 -6.85 -18.25
CA PRO A 400 -22.46 -6.96 -18.65
C PRO A 400 -22.04 -5.91 -19.71
N GLY A 401 -20.77 -5.48 -19.66
CA GLY A 401 -20.08 -4.88 -20.81
C GLY A 401 -19.42 -3.51 -20.60
N THR A 402 -18.57 -3.29 -19.58
CA THR A 402 -17.61 -2.17 -19.58
C THR A 402 -16.43 -2.41 -18.62
N THR A 403 -15.23 -2.48 -19.21
CA THR A 403 -13.91 -1.97 -18.77
C THR A 403 -13.40 -2.06 -17.32
N PHE A 404 -13.92 -2.98 -16.51
CA PHE A 404 -13.18 -4.14 -15.95
C PHE A 404 -14.07 -5.03 -15.04
N GLY A 405 -15.36 -5.18 -15.38
CA GLY A 405 -16.27 -6.02 -14.60
C GLY A 405 -15.75 -7.45 -14.47
N LEU A 406 -15.19 -7.80 -13.31
CA LEU A 406 -15.01 -9.19 -12.83
C LEU A 406 -16.39 -9.82 -12.56
N GLY A 407 -17.35 -9.65 -13.48
CA GLY A 407 -18.74 -10.07 -13.37
C GLY A 407 -19.58 -9.18 -12.45
N ASP A 408 -20.60 -9.81 -11.90
CA ASP A 408 -21.65 -9.18 -11.10
C ASP A 408 -21.30 -8.95 -9.63
N TYR A 409 -20.02 -9.10 -9.30
CA TYR A 409 -19.52 -9.21 -7.94
C TYR A 409 -19.68 -7.92 -7.12
N SER A 410 -20.01 -8.11 -5.85
CA SER A 410 -20.00 -7.06 -4.86
C SER A 410 -18.65 -7.03 -4.16
N VAL A 411 -18.14 -5.82 -3.93
CA VAL A 411 -16.96 -5.62 -3.10
C VAL A 411 -17.42 -4.95 -1.82
N ILE A 412 -17.25 -5.64 -0.69
CA ILE A 412 -17.50 -5.04 0.61
C ILE A 412 -16.17 -4.56 1.16
N ASN A 413 -16.09 -3.24 1.39
CA ASN A 413 -14.97 -2.68 2.12
C ASN A 413 -15.15 -3.07 3.59
N ASN A 414 -14.41 -4.08 4.02
CA ASN A 414 -14.31 -4.44 5.41
C ASN A 414 -12.85 -4.38 5.80
N ALA A 415 -12.55 -3.63 6.85
CA ALA A 415 -11.20 -3.40 7.31
C ALA A 415 -10.61 -4.70 7.89
N LEU A 416 -10.06 -5.57 7.05
CA LEU A 416 -9.16 -6.61 7.51
C LEU A 416 -7.78 -6.00 7.67
N SER A 417 -7.47 -5.53 8.87
CA SER A 417 -6.09 -5.34 9.28
C SER A 417 -5.55 -6.63 9.95
N ASN A 418 -4.23 -6.78 10.04
CA ASN A 418 -3.50 -7.94 10.61
C ASN A 418 -3.10 -9.02 9.59
N PRO A 419 -2.10 -9.87 9.91
CA PRO A 419 -1.69 -10.95 9.06
C PRO A 419 -2.76 -12.05 9.07
N HIS A 420 -3.08 -12.58 7.89
CA HIS A 420 -4.03 -13.70 7.74
C HIS A 420 -3.35 -14.87 7.05
N HIS A 421 -3.88 -16.07 7.27
CA HIS A 421 -3.53 -17.21 6.45
C HIS A 421 -4.34 -17.13 5.16
N ILE A 422 -3.67 -17.19 4.02
CA ILE A 422 -4.33 -17.10 2.71
C ILE A 422 -4.12 -18.41 1.98
N LEU A 423 -5.22 -19.10 1.67
CA LEU A 423 -5.25 -20.23 0.77
C LEU A 423 -5.27 -19.72 -0.66
N CYS A 424 -4.22 -19.99 -1.43
CA CYS A 424 -4.14 -19.62 -2.84
C CYS A 424 -4.16 -20.86 -3.74
N LYS A 425 -4.78 -20.71 -4.91
CA LYS A 425 -4.67 -21.67 -6.01
C LYS A 425 -3.28 -21.55 -6.64
N ILE A 426 -2.58 -22.67 -6.82
CA ILE A 426 -1.33 -22.72 -7.58
C ILE A 426 -1.60 -23.52 -8.85
N HIS A 427 -1.32 -22.92 -10.00
CA HIS A 427 -1.35 -23.61 -11.28
C HIS A 427 0.04 -24.19 -11.55
N THR A 428 0.20 -25.51 -11.48
CA THR A 428 1.40 -26.18 -11.99
C THR A 428 1.22 -26.44 -13.49
N SER A 429 2.23 -26.09 -14.29
CA SER A 429 2.17 -26.09 -15.76
C SER A 429 2.01 -27.48 -16.43
N ARG A 430 1.76 -28.55 -15.67
CA ARG A 430 1.85 -29.93 -16.19
C ARG A 430 0.56 -30.74 -16.12
N ASP A 431 -0.44 -30.33 -15.33
CA ASP A 431 -1.74 -30.98 -15.33
C ASP A 431 -2.86 -29.97 -14.97
N PRO A 432 -3.77 -29.62 -15.90
CA PRO A 432 -4.91 -28.76 -15.62
C PRO A 432 -5.92 -29.34 -14.62
N ASP A 433 -5.83 -30.64 -14.32
CA ASP A 433 -6.65 -31.35 -13.34
C ASP A 433 -5.96 -31.50 -11.96
N GLU A 434 -4.66 -31.18 -11.82
CA GLU A 434 -4.00 -31.04 -10.50
C GLU A 434 -4.34 -29.68 -9.87
N LYS A 435 -5.27 -29.68 -8.92
CA LYS A 435 -5.38 -28.56 -7.96
C LYS A 435 -4.39 -28.79 -6.82
N SER A 436 -3.31 -28.03 -6.77
CA SER A 436 -2.43 -27.94 -5.59
C SER A 436 -2.58 -26.59 -4.92
N VAL A 437 -3.64 -26.40 -4.14
CA VAL A 437 -3.78 -25.18 -3.32
C VAL A 437 -2.68 -25.13 -2.26
N ARG A 438 -2.33 -23.94 -1.79
CA ARG A 438 -1.36 -23.77 -0.71
C ARG A 438 -1.79 -22.67 0.25
N ILE A 439 -1.64 -22.95 1.54
CA ILE A 439 -1.81 -21.96 2.60
C ILE A 439 -0.49 -21.19 2.75
N PHE A 440 -0.57 -19.89 2.58
CA PHE A 440 0.48 -18.94 2.90
C PHE A 440 0.18 -18.30 4.24
N GLN A 441 1.09 -18.45 5.18
CA GLN A 441 0.89 -17.99 6.55
C GLN A 441 1.28 -16.52 6.71
N ASN A 442 0.59 -15.85 7.62
CA ASN A 442 0.85 -14.49 8.08
C ASN A 442 0.98 -13.43 6.98
N ILE A 443 0.10 -13.47 5.97
CA ILE A 443 0.10 -12.47 4.90
C ILE A 443 -0.54 -11.18 5.40
N PRO A 444 0.19 -10.06 5.40
CA PRO A 444 -0.35 -8.79 5.87
C PRO A 444 -1.46 -8.29 4.94
N LEU A 445 -2.63 -8.02 5.53
CA LEU A 445 -3.71 -7.30 4.89
C LEU A 445 -3.78 -5.89 5.50
N SER A 446 -4.04 -4.89 4.66
CA SER A 446 -4.36 -3.52 5.06
C SER A 446 -5.71 -3.18 4.45
N ASN A 447 -6.67 -2.79 5.30
CA ASN A 447 -8.02 -2.31 4.97
C ASN A 447 -8.52 -2.76 3.59
N ALA A 448 -8.62 -4.08 3.43
CA ALA A 448 -8.76 -4.66 2.11
C ALA A 448 -10.20 -5.09 1.83
N PRO A 449 -10.74 -4.77 0.65
CA PRO A 449 -12.03 -5.27 0.23
C PRO A 449 -12.04 -6.79 0.17
N TYR A 450 -13.14 -7.45 0.52
CA TYR A 450 -13.37 -8.84 0.11
C TYR A 450 -14.46 -8.91 -0.97
N PHE A 451 -14.48 -10.03 -1.68
CA PHE A 451 -15.36 -10.25 -2.83
C PHE A 451 -16.54 -11.11 -2.42
N ASP A 452 -17.72 -10.51 -2.34
CA ASP A 452 -18.98 -11.23 -2.10
C ASP A 452 -19.69 -11.53 -3.42
N ASP A 453 -20.47 -12.62 -3.40
CA ASP A 453 -21.31 -13.04 -4.53
C ASP A 453 -20.53 -13.24 -5.84
N VAL A 454 -19.53 -14.12 -5.80
CA VAL A 454 -18.73 -14.47 -6.98
C VAL A 454 -19.58 -15.24 -8.00
N ASN A 455 -19.72 -14.69 -9.21
CA ASN A 455 -20.39 -15.38 -10.31
C ASN A 455 -19.52 -16.54 -10.83
N ALA A 456 -19.86 -17.76 -10.42
CA ALA A 456 -19.15 -18.97 -10.79
C ALA A 456 -19.18 -19.29 -12.30
N GLU A 457 -19.99 -18.63 -13.13
CA GLU A 457 -19.97 -18.83 -14.59
C GLU A 457 -18.84 -18.07 -15.28
N THR A 458 -18.43 -16.93 -14.72
CA THR A 458 -17.49 -16.00 -15.38
C THR A 458 -16.21 -15.77 -14.60
N ILE A 459 -16.17 -16.16 -13.31
CA ILE A 459 -15.06 -15.90 -12.39
C ILE A 459 -14.59 -17.19 -11.72
N ASP A 460 -13.28 -17.28 -11.52
CA ASP A 460 -12.62 -18.27 -10.68
C ASP A 460 -12.17 -17.64 -9.37
N VAL A 461 -12.42 -18.32 -8.25
CA VAL A 461 -11.81 -17.99 -6.97
C VAL A 461 -10.36 -18.50 -6.97
N ILE A 462 -9.42 -17.60 -6.65
CA ILE A 462 -7.98 -17.91 -6.66
C ILE A 462 -7.31 -17.69 -5.31
N ALA A 463 -7.95 -16.94 -4.40
CA ALA A 463 -7.50 -16.83 -3.01
C ALA A 463 -8.66 -16.69 -2.02
N ARG A 464 -8.56 -17.37 -0.88
CA ARG A 464 -9.46 -17.25 0.28
C ARG A 464 -8.67 -17.05 1.56
N LEU A 465 -9.28 -16.44 2.58
CA LEU A 465 -8.80 -16.59 3.94
C LEU A 465 -8.88 -18.07 4.32
N SER A 466 -7.83 -18.60 4.93
CA SER A 466 -7.86 -19.98 5.39
C SER A 466 -8.41 -20.05 6.81
N THR A 467 -9.43 -20.87 7.00
CA THR A 467 -10.03 -21.15 8.31
C THR A 467 -9.45 -22.41 8.96
N THR A 468 -8.56 -23.10 8.24
CA THR A 468 -7.96 -24.37 8.64
C THR A 468 -6.44 -24.32 8.52
N SER A 469 -5.75 -25.32 9.07
CA SER A 469 -4.30 -25.51 8.85
C SER A 469 -4.01 -26.41 7.65
N TRP A 470 -5.05 -26.99 7.05
CA TRP A 470 -4.98 -27.95 5.97
C TRP A 470 -6.21 -27.76 5.09
N ALA A 471 -6.02 -27.33 3.86
CA ALA A 471 -7.07 -27.21 2.87
C ALA A 471 -6.60 -27.89 1.58
N GLU A 472 -7.45 -28.74 1.01
CA GLU A 472 -7.15 -29.50 -0.21
C GLU A 472 -7.76 -28.85 -1.45
N SER A 473 -8.75 -27.97 -1.27
CA SER A 473 -9.43 -27.26 -2.34
C SER A 473 -9.80 -25.85 -1.91
N ILE A 474 -9.73 -24.90 -2.84
CA ILE A 474 -10.19 -23.52 -2.62
C ILE A 474 -11.70 -23.40 -2.65
N ASP A 475 -12.38 -24.37 -3.29
CA ASP A 475 -13.83 -24.39 -3.41
C ASP A 475 -14.51 -24.96 -2.15
N GLU A 476 -13.75 -25.68 -1.32
CA GLU A 476 -14.21 -26.30 -0.06
C GLU A 476 -13.88 -25.44 1.17
N GLU A 477 -13.12 -24.35 1.00
CA GLU A 477 -12.74 -23.46 2.09
C GLU A 477 -13.83 -22.40 2.33
N ASP A 478 -14.31 -22.33 3.57
CA ASP A 478 -15.41 -21.44 3.98
C ASP A 478 -14.97 -19.99 4.23
N GLY A 479 -13.66 -19.72 4.25
CA GLY A 479 -13.14 -18.38 4.49
C GLY A 479 -13.49 -17.39 3.36
N HIS A 480 -13.48 -16.09 3.73
CA HIS A 480 -13.81 -15.01 2.82
C HIS A 480 -12.93 -15.02 1.56
N VAL A 481 -13.53 -14.70 0.42
CA VAL A 481 -12.81 -14.58 -0.85
C VAL A 481 -11.98 -13.30 -0.84
N VAL A 482 -10.68 -13.45 -1.07
CA VAL A 482 -9.70 -12.34 -1.08
C VAL A 482 -8.91 -12.26 -2.37
N GLY A 483 -9.25 -13.09 -3.37
CA GLY A 483 -8.70 -12.99 -4.71
C GLY A 483 -9.54 -13.74 -5.74
N VAL A 484 -9.74 -13.10 -6.88
CA VAL A 484 -10.55 -13.58 -8.00
C VAL A 484 -9.85 -13.36 -9.34
N LYS A 485 -10.19 -14.20 -10.32
CA LYS A 485 -9.70 -14.14 -11.70
C LYS A 485 -10.85 -14.30 -12.69
N VAL A 486 -10.83 -13.55 -13.79
CA VAL A 486 -11.79 -13.80 -14.90
C VAL A 486 -11.51 -15.15 -15.55
N LYS A 487 -12.55 -15.96 -15.77
CA LYS A 487 -12.45 -17.19 -16.55
C LYS A 487 -12.07 -16.84 -17.98
N GLN A 488 -10.95 -17.36 -18.43
CA GLN A 488 -10.43 -17.09 -19.77
C GLN A 488 -10.84 -18.18 -20.74
N ASN A 489 -11.15 -17.79 -21.98
CA ASN A 489 -10.97 -18.71 -23.09
C ASN A 489 -9.47 -18.78 -23.41
N ARG A 490 -8.84 -19.90 -23.01
CA ARG A 490 -7.40 -20.19 -23.08
C ARG A 490 -6.72 -19.67 -24.36
N GLY A 491 -5.73 -18.78 -24.18
CA GLY A 491 -4.96 -18.15 -25.27
C GLY A 491 -5.72 -17.16 -26.16
N VAL A 492 -6.88 -16.63 -25.71
CA VAL A 492 -7.67 -15.60 -26.41
C VAL A 492 -7.86 -14.36 -25.53
N ASP A 493 -8.40 -14.53 -24.33
CA ASP A 493 -8.73 -13.41 -23.44
C ASP A 493 -7.56 -13.08 -22.50
N PRO A 494 -7.20 -11.80 -22.29
CA PRO A 494 -6.11 -11.43 -21.39
C PRO A 494 -6.36 -11.84 -19.93
N VAL A 495 -5.28 -12.05 -19.17
CA VAL A 495 -5.35 -12.36 -17.74
C VAL A 495 -5.76 -11.14 -16.94
N HIS A 496 -6.86 -11.29 -16.21
CA HIS A 496 -7.50 -10.24 -15.42
C HIS A 496 -7.75 -10.75 -14.00
N MET A 497 -7.09 -10.14 -13.01
CA MET A 497 -7.12 -10.56 -11.61
C MET A 497 -7.36 -9.39 -10.67
N ALA A 498 -8.06 -9.65 -9.57
CA ALA A 498 -8.14 -8.74 -8.43
C ALA A 498 -7.88 -9.47 -7.12
N ALA A 499 -7.25 -8.78 -6.18
CA ALA A 499 -6.94 -9.31 -4.86
C ALA A 499 -6.94 -8.24 -3.77
N SER A 500 -7.10 -8.71 -2.54
CA SER A 500 -7.19 -7.91 -1.33
C SER A 500 -5.84 -7.75 -0.62
N PHE A 501 -4.72 -8.17 -1.24
CA PHE A 501 -3.42 -8.24 -0.56
C PHE A 501 -2.26 -7.88 -1.48
N HIS A 502 -1.15 -7.40 -0.87
CA HIS A 502 -0.01 -6.77 -1.55
C HIS A 502 1.26 -7.63 -1.57
N ASP A 503 1.12 -8.95 -1.48
CA ASP A 503 2.25 -9.86 -1.31
C ASP A 503 2.79 -10.39 -2.65
N LYS A 504 4.09 -10.71 -2.73
CA LYS A 504 4.72 -11.34 -3.90
C LYS A 504 3.97 -12.57 -4.41
N ILE A 505 3.21 -13.27 -3.57
CA ILE A 505 2.38 -14.42 -3.94
C ILE A 505 1.38 -14.07 -5.05
N ILE A 506 0.62 -12.98 -4.92
CA ILE A 506 -0.39 -12.64 -5.95
C ILE A 506 0.30 -12.20 -7.26
N PHE A 507 1.43 -11.50 -7.16
CA PHE A 507 2.20 -11.12 -8.34
C PHE A 507 2.80 -12.33 -9.06
N THR A 508 3.29 -13.32 -8.32
CA THR A 508 3.84 -14.56 -8.90
C THR A 508 2.73 -15.31 -9.63
N LEU A 509 1.59 -15.54 -8.95
CA LEU A 509 0.42 -16.17 -9.55
C LEU A 509 -0.03 -15.45 -10.82
N PHE A 510 -0.11 -14.11 -10.78
CA PHE A 510 -0.52 -13.32 -11.93
C PHE A 510 0.45 -13.43 -13.11
N LEU A 511 1.76 -13.38 -12.87
CA LEU A 511 2.76 -13.51 -13.92
C LEU A 511 2.81 -14.92 -14.52
N ASP A 512 2.62 -15.96 -13.70
CA ASP A 512 2.50 -17.34 -14.17
C ASP A 512 1.29 -17.51 -15.09
N GLU A 513 0.15 -16.90 -14.73
CA GLU A 513 -1.06 -16.92 -15.56
C GLU A 513 -0.83 -16.20 -16.91
N VAL A 514 -0.06 -15.11 -16.91
CA VAL A 514 0.33 -14.42 -18.16
C VAL A 514 1.26 -15.31 -18.98
N ALA A 515 2.19 -16.03 -18.36
CA ALA A 515 3.08 -16.95 -19.07
C ALA A 515 2.31 -18.10 -19.73
N LEU A 516 1.38 -18.72 -18.99
CA LEU A 516 0.49 -19.77 -19.50
C LEU A 516 -0.35 -19.24 -20.68
N TRP A 517 -0.94 -18.05 -20.53
CA TRP A 517 -1.71 -17.43 -21.60
C TRP A 517 -0.87 -17.22 -22.87
N GLN A 518 0.38 -16.76 -22.73
CA GLN A 518 1.27 -16.56 -23.87
C GLN A 518 1.61 -17.87 -24.59
N GLU A 519 1.88 -18.93 -23.83
CA GLU A 519 2.16 -20.25 -24.39
C GLU A 519 0.96 -20.76 -25.20
N GLU A 520 -0.24 -20.68 -24.63
CA GLU A 520 -1.49 -21.07 -25.29
C GLU A 520 -1.79 -20.23 -26.54
N ALA A 521 -1.59 -18.91 -26.48
CA ALA A 521 -1.77 -18.02 -27.61
C ALA A 521 -0.80 -18.36 -28.77
N ARG A 522 0.46 -18.67 -28.45
CA ARG A 522 1.45 -19.13 -29.45
C ARG A 522 1.03 -20.46 -30.07
N HIS A 523 0.53 -21.41 -29.28
CA HIS A 523 0.05 -22.69 -29.77
C HIS A 523 -1.18 -22.54 -30.68
N ASN A 524 -2.16 -21.73 -30.26
CA ASN A 524 -3.36 -21.42 -31.03
C ASN A 524 -3.04 -20.76 -32.36
N ARG A 525 -2.10 -19.81 -32.37
CA ARG A 525 -1.61 -19.17 -33.60
C ARG A 525 -0.99 -20.18 -34.55
N LYS A 526 -0.05 -21.02 -34.08
CA LYS A 526 0.57 -22.08 -34.89
C LYS A 526 -0.47 -23.02 -35.50
N LYS A 527 -1.48 -23.41 -34.71
CA LYS A 527 -2.59 -24.27 -35.18
C LYS A 527 -3.41 -23.59 -36.28
N ASN A 528 -3.70 -22.30 -36.15
CA ASN A 528 -4.44 -21.53 -37.15
C ASN A 528 -3.64 -21.32 -38.44
N ASP A 529 -2.33 -21.05 -38.33
CA ASP A 529 -1.44 -20.92 -39.48
C ASP A 529 -1.37 -22.24 -40.28
N LEU A 530 -1.30 -23.39 -39.59
CA LEU A 530 -1.37 -24.71 -40.21
C LEU A 530 -2.71 -24.94 -40.94
N LYS A 531 -3.84 -24.61 -40.30
CA LYS A 531 -5.17 -24.74 -40.92
C LYS A 531 -5.30 -23.89 -42.18
N LYS A 532 -4.83 -22.65 -42.14
CA LYS A 532 -4.83 -21.74 -43.28
C LYS A 532 -3.97 -22.30 -44.42
N GLY A 533 -2.79 -22.82 -44.10
CA GLY A 533 -1.93 -23.48 -45.09
C GLY A 533 -2.54 -24.75 -45.69
N PHE A 534 -3.37 -25.49 -44.95
CA PHE A 534 -4.13 -26.62 -45.49
C PHE A 534 -5.24 -26.14 -46.44
N GLN A 535 -6.03 -25.14 -46.05
CA GLN A 535 -7.10 -24.57 -46.87
C GLN A 535 -6.56 -23.95 -48.17
N GLU A 536 -5.42 -23.26 -48.12
CA GLU A 536 -4.76 -22.71 -49.31
C GLU A 536 -4.24 -23.81 -50.24
N ARG A 537 -3.84 -24.98 -49.72
CA ARG A 537 -3.49 -26.14 -50.55
C ARG A 537 -4.70 -26.79 -51.18
N GLU A 538 -5.81 -26.92 -50.44
CA GLU A 538 -7.06 -27.47 -50.97
C GLU A 538 -7.69 -26.60 -52.06
N LEU A 539 -7.56 -25.27 -51.97
CA LEU A 539 -8.04 -24.34 -52.99
C LEU A 539 -7.17 -24.31 -54.26
N ASN A 540 -5.93 -24.82 -54.19
CA ASN A 540 -4.98 -24.87 -55.31
C ASN A 540 -4.85 -26.27 -55.93
N LEU A 541 -5.64 -27.24 -55.45
CA LEU A 541 -5.86 -28.57 -56.05
C LEU A 541 -7.21 -28.57 -56.78
#